data_AF-A0A952A4B8-F1
#
_entry.id   AF-A0A952A4B8-F1
#
_cell.length_a   1.000
_cell.length_b   1.000
_cell.length_c   1.000
_cell.angle_alpha   90.00
_cell.angle_beta   90.00
_cell.angle_gamma   90.00
#
_symmetry.space_group_name_H-M   'P 1'
#
loop_
_entity.id
_entity.type
_entity.pdbx_description
1 polymer ?
#
loop_
_entity_poly.entity_id
_entity_poly.type
_entity_poly.pdbx_seq_one_letter_code
_entity_poly.pdbx_strand_id
1 'polypeptide(L)'
;MRYISTRGGAPALDFRGVTLAGLASDGGLYVPEEWPVLSKDEIAALSGLSYADTAFAICRRFTGDSIADADLRRLIDEAYAGFSHAAVTPLVQLDERHFLLELFHGPTLAFKDVALQLLGLLFEHFLKGAGRHLTIVGATSGDTGSAAIQALAGREHVDV
;
A
#
# COMPACT_ATOMS: atom_id res chain seq x y z
N MET A 1 0.73 16.24 -3.28
CA MET A 1 -0.50 15.51 -3.71
C MET A 1 -1.61 15.76 -2.70
N ARG A 2 -2.83 15.98 -3.16
CA ARG A 2 -4.02 16.21 -2.32
C ARG A 2 -5.07 15.15 -2.63
N TYR A 3 -5.88 14.82 -1.63
CA TYR A 3 -6.95 13.84 -1.72
C TYR A 3 -8.26 14.46 -1.26
N ILE A 4 -9.32 14.21 -2.01
CA ILE A 4 -10.67 14.72 -1.78
C ILE A 4 -11.64 13.58 -1.47
N SER A 5 -12.70 13.87 -0.71
CA SER A 5 -13.76 12.89 -0.48
C SER A 5 -14.65 12.75 -1.72
N THR A 6 -15.04 11.52 -2.04
CA THR A 6 -16.04 11.21 -3.07
C THR A 6 -17.41 11.82 -2.81
N ARG A 7 -17.69 12.33 -1.60
CA ARG A 7 -18.93 13.03 -1.24
C ARG A 7 -18.77 14.56 -1.17
N GLY A 8 -17.54 15.08 -1.32
CA GLY A 8 -17.24 16.51 -1.40
C GLY A 8 -17.43 17.32 -0.12
N GLY A 9 -17.82 16.70 1.00
CA GLY A 9 -18.11 17.37 2.28
C GLY A 9 -16.98 17.28 3.32
N ALA A 10 -15.93 16.50 3.06
CA ALA A 10 -14.75 16.38 3.93
C ALA A 10 -13.60 17.29 3.46
N PRO A 11 -12.74 17.75 4.39
CA PRO A 11 -11.55 18.52 4.02
C PRO A 11 -10.62 17.67 3.15
N ALA A 12 -9.98 18.34 2.20
CA ALA A 12 -8.91 17.73 1.43
C ALA A 12 -7.67 17.53 2.30
N LEU A 13 -7.05 16.35 2.22
CA LEU A 13 -5.90 15.95 3.02
C LEU A 13 -4.71 15.59 2.12
N ASP A 14 -3.51 15.52 2.70
CA ASP A 14 -2.34 14.91 2.05
C ASP A 14 -2.36 13.38 2.20
N PHE A 15 -1.36 12.68 1.66
CA PHE A 15 -1.32 11.21 1.68
C PHE A 15 -1.27 10.67 3.12
N ARG A 16 -0.43 11.26 3.98
CA ARG A 16 -0.36 10.90 5.41
C ARG A 16 -1.73 11.06 6.08
N GLY A 17 -2.41 12.17 5.84
CA GLY A 17 -3.72 12.48 6.40
C GLY A 17 -4.76 11.44 6.01
N VAL A 18 -4.83 11.05 4.74
CA VAL A 18 -5.81 10.04 4.30
C VAL A 18 -5.46 8.64 4.77
N THR A 19 -4.17 8.28 4.87
CA THR A 19 -3.74 7.00 5.44
C THR A 19 -4.21 6.87 6.89
N LEU A 20 -4.03 7.91 7.71
CA LEU A 20 -4.42 7.90 9.13
C LEU A 20 -5.91 8.11 9.37
N ALA A 21 -6.63 8.80 8.46
CA ALA A 21 -8.07 9.01 8.58
C ALA A 21 -8.88 7.76 8.22
N GLY A 22 -8.43 7.01 7.20
CA GLY A 22 -9.20 5.90 6.63
C GLY A 22 -10.44 6.40 5.89
N LEU A 23 -11.57 6.51 6.59
CA LEU A 23 -12.83 7.02 6.02
C LEU A 23 -12.89 8.55 6.11
N ALA A 24 -13.41 9.21 5.08
CA ALA A 24 -13.61 10.65 5.12
C ALA A 24 -14.70 11.03 6.14
N SER A 25 -14.61 12.23 6.73
CA SER A 25 -15.51 12.68 7.80
C SER A 25 -16.98 12.84 7.37
N ASP A 26 -17.24 12.89 6.07
CA ASP A 26 -18.58 12.91 5.47
C ASP A 26 -19.10 11.50 5.08
N GLY A 27 -18.37 10.46 5.46
CA GLY A 27 -18.63 9.05 5.14
C GLY A 27 -18.27 8.66 3.71
N GLY A 28 -17.58 9.53 2.96
CA GLY A 28 -17.02 9.22 1.65
C GLY A 28 -15.67 8.50 1.73
N LEU A 29 -15.11 8.21 0.56
CA LEU A 29 -13.77 7.66 0.40
C LEU A 29 -12.82 8.75 -0.11
N TYR A 30 -11.58 8.74 0.35
CA TYR A 30 -10.57 9.63 -0.20
C TYR A 30 -10.05 9.10 -1.54
N VAL A 31 -10.00 9.98 -2.55
CA VAL A 31 -9.41 9.74 -3.87
C VAL A 31 -8.46 10.89 -4.21
N PRO A 32 -7.40 10.67 -5.01
CA PRO A 32 -6.52 11.77 -5.39
C PRO A 32 -7.31 12.85 -6.14
N GLU A 33 -7.02 14.11 -5.84
CA GLU A 33 -7.65 15.26 -6.51
C GLU A 33 -7.33 15.26 -8.01
N GLU A 34 -6.13 14.81 -8.37
CA GLU A 34 -5.68 14.61 -9.74
C GLU A 34 -5.02 13.24 -9.90
N TRP A 35 -5.36 12.54 -10.98
CA TRP A 35 -4.74 11.24 -11.29
C TRP A 35 -3.37 11.43 -11.93
N PRO A 36 -2.29 10.87 -11.35
CA PRO A 36 -0.99 10.89 -12.00
C PRO A 36 -1.04 10.17 -13.35
N VAL A 37 -0.49 10.81 -14.38
CA VAL A 37 -0.39 10.23 -15.71
C VAL A 37 1.03 9.70 -15.91
N LEU A 38 1.15 8.52 -16.53
CA LEU A 38 2.41 8.01 -17.04
C LEU A 38 2.49 8.21 -18.55
N SER A 39 3.60 8.76 -19.04
CA SER A 39 3.85 8.81 -20.48
C SER A 39 4.12 7.40 -21.02
N LYS A 40 4.03 7.21 -22.34
CA LYS A 40 4.41 5.94 -22.98
C LYS A 40 5.85 5.54 -22.67
N ASP A 41 6.76 6.52 -22.65
CA ASP A 41 8.18 6.29 -22.35
C ASP A 41 8.38 5.92 -20.88
N GLU A 42 7.62 6.54 -19.96
CA GLU A 42 7.65 6.18 -18.55
C GLU A 42 7.13 4.76 -18.31
N ILE A 43 6.06 4.36 -19.01
CA ILE A 43 5.53 2.98 -18.95
C ILE A 43 6.57 2.00 -19.53
N ALA A 44 7.18 2.33 -20.67
CA ALA A 44 8.21 1.48 -21.28
C ALA A 44 9.42 1.31 -20.35
N ALA A 45 9.78 2.35 -19.60
CA ALA A 45 10.87 2.33 -18.62
C ALA A 45 10.58 1.46 -17.38
N LEU A 46 9.33 1.05 -17.14
CA LEU A 46 9.00 0.07 -16.11
C LEU A 46 9.43 -1.35 -16.49
N SER A 47 9.62 -1.62 -17.78
CA SER A 47 10.05 -2.94 -18.26
C SER A 47 11.44 -3.29 -17.73
N GLY A 48 11.57 -4.49 -17.17
CA GLY A 48 12.83 -5.00 -16.61
C GLY A 48 13.14 -4.53 -15.18
N LEU A 49 12.32 -3.66 -14.59
CA LEU A 49 12.43 -3.30 -13.19
C LEU A 49 12.01 -4.46 -12.27
N SER A 50 12.55 -4.48 -11.05
CA SER A 50 12.03 -5.33 -9.99
C SER A 50 10.61 -4.91 -9.59
N TYR A 51 9.89 -5.78 -8.87
CA TYR A 51 8.56 -5.42 -8.33
C TYR A 51 8.66 -4.19 -7.42
N ALA A 52 9.67 -4.14 -6.55
CA ALA A 52 9.89 -3.03 -5.62
C ALA A 52 10.22 -1.72 -6.34
N ASP A 53 11.08 -1.75 -7.37
CA ASP A 53 11.38 -0.56 -8.19
C ASP A 53 10.13 -0.06 -8.93
N THR A 54 9.33 -0.98 -9.48
CA THR A 54 8.07 -0.65 -10.14
C THR A 54 7.07 -0.04 -9.16
N ALA A 55 6.92 -0.65 -7.98
CA ALA A 55 6.06 -0.16 -6.91
C ALA A 55 6.50 1.25 -6.47
N PHE A 56 7.80 1.49 -6.28
CA PHE A 56 8.32 2.82 -5.95
C PHE A 56 8.00 3.85 -7.03
N ALA A 57 8.24 3.53 -8.32
CA ALA A 57 7.98 4.43 -9.44
C ALA A 57 6.49 4.85 -9.53
N ILE A 58 5.58 3.94 -9.18
CA ILE A 58 4.13 4.18 -9.15
C ILE A 58 3.72 4.92 -7.86
N CYS A 59 4.03 4.35 -6.69
CA CYS A 59 3.60 4.87 -5.38
C CYS A 59 4.07 6.29 -5.12
N ARG A 60 5.32 6.66 -5.51
CA ARG A 60 5.85 8.03 -5.28
C ARG A 60 4.97 9.13 -5.86
N ARG A 61 4.25 8.83 -6.96
CA ARG A 61 3.34 9.79 -7.62
C ARG A 61 2.11 10.10 -6.76
N PHE A 62 1.72 9.16 -5.88
CA PHE A 62 0.57 9.27 -4.99
C PHE A 62 0.93 9.83 -3.62
N THR A 63 2.15 9.59 -3.14
CA THR A 63 2.58 10.04 -1.82
C THR A 63 2.89 11.54 -1.76
N GLY A 64 3.28 12.14 -2.89
CA GLY A 64 3.78 13.52 -2.93
C GLY A 64 4.86 13.75 -1.88
N ASP A 65 4.86 14.91 -1.22
CA ASP A 65 5.86 15.26 -0.19
C ASP A 65 5.58 14.63 1.19
N SER A 66 4.61 13.72 1.28
CA SER A 66 4.22 13.13 2.58
C SER A 66 5.25 12.14 3.12
N ILE A 67 6.16 11.66 2.27
CA ILE A 67 7.22 10.71 2.60
C ILE A 67 8.45 11.02 1.75
N ALA A 68 9.65 10.95 2.33
CA ALA A 68 10.88 11.09 1.58
C ALA A 68 11.11 9.86 0.68
N ASP A 69 11.65 10.06 -0.52
CA ASP A 69 11.90 8.97 -1.48
C ASP A 69 12.73 7.82 -0.88
N ALA A 70 13.75 8.14 -0.09
CA ALA A 70 14.58 7.13 0.59
C ALA A 70 13.78 6.30 1.60
N ASP A 71 12.85 6.92 2.33
CA ASP A 71 11.98 6.22 3.26
C ASP A 71 10.96 5.36 2.52
N LEU A 72 10.30 5.89 1.49
CA LEU A 72 9.35 5.13 0.68
C LEU A 72 10.00 3.88 0.07
N ARG A 73 11.21 4.04 -0.48
CA ARG A 73 11.98 2.93 -1.04
C ARG A 73 12.24 1.86 0.01
N ARG A 74 12.73 2.25 1.20
CA ARG A 74 12.97 1.34 2.31
C ARG A 74 11.71 0.59 2.75
N LEU A 75 10.57 1.29 2.89
CA LEU A 75 9.31 0.66 3.30
C LEU A 75 8.80 -0.33 2.24
N ILE A 76 8.96 -0.01 0.95
CA ILE A 76 8.57 -0.91 -0.16
C ILE A 76 9.46 -2.16 -0.18
N ASP A 77 10.78 -1.99 -0.05
CA ASP A 77 11.73 -3.11 0.00
C ASP A 77 11.42 -4.01 1.21
N GLU A 78 11.13 -3.43 2.38
CA GLU A 78 10.73 -4.16 3.59
C GLU A 78 9.39 -4.89 3.43
N ALA A 79 8.37 -4.24 2.85
CA ALA A 79 7.04 -4.82 2.66
C ALA A 79 7.07 -6.10 1.82
N TYR A 80 7.90 -6.12 0.79
CA TYR A 80 7.94 -7.22 -0.19
C TYR A 80 9.07 -8.23 0.06
N ALA A 81 9.98 -7.97 1.00
CA ALA A 81 11.03 -8.92 1.39
C ALA A 81 10.47 -10.23 1.98
N GLY A 82 9.29 -10.19 2.59
CA GLY A 82 8.62 -11.37 3.18
C GLY A 82 7.89 -12.26 2.18
N PHE A 83 7.84 -11.89 0.90
CA PHE A 83 7.19 -12.71 -0.13
C PHE A 83 8.12 -13.86 -0.55
N SER A 84 7.55 -15.05 -0.65
CA SER A 84 8.28 -16.29 -0.96
C SER A 84 8.70 -16.44 -2.42
N HIS A 85 8.36 -15.47 -3.28
CA HIS A 85 8.69 -15.47 -4.69
C HIS A 85 9.42 -14.18 -5.09
N ALA A 86 10.55 -14.28 -5.80
CA ALA A 86 11.40 -13.13 -6.15
C ALA A 86 10.69 -12.06 -7.01
N ALA A 87 9.73 -12.47 -7.84
CA ALA A 87 8.88 -11.54 -8.61
C ALA A 87 7.73 -10.92 -7.79
N VAL A 88 7.55 -11.31 -6.53
CA VAL A 88 6.43 -10.97 -5.62
C VAL A 88 5.08 -11.48 -6.12
N THR A 89 4.70 -11.15 -7.35
CA THR A 89 3.47 -11.57 -8.02
C THR A 89 3.77 -12.15 -9.42
N PRO A 90 4.22 -13.41 -9.53
CA PRO A 90 4.55 -14.00 -10.82
C PRO A 90 3.32 -14.23 -11.71
N LEU A 91 3.56 -14.23 -13.02
CA LEU A 91 2.60 -14.69 -14.02
C LEU A 91 2.89 -16.15 -14.36
N VAL A 92 1.87 -17.00 -14.27
CA VAL A 92 1.90 -18.39 -14.74
C VAL A 92 1.04 -18.51 -15.99
N GLN A 93 1.63 -18.96 -17.09
CA GLN A 93 0.90 -19.21 -18.32
C GLN A 93 0.07 -20.49 -18.18
N LEU A 94 -1.24 -20.39 -18.45
CA LEU A 94 -2.18 -21.51 -18.42
C LEU A 94 -2.50 -22.03 -19.84
N ASP A 95 -2.45 -21.14 -20.83
CA ASP A 95 -2.72 -21.41 -22.25
C ASP A 95 -2.09 -20.31 -23.12
N GLU A 96 -2.22 -20.39 -24.45
CA GLU A 96 -1.70 -19.44 -25.44
C GLU A 96 -2.02 -17.97 -25.12
N ARG A 97 -3.19 -17.71 -24.51
CA ARG A 97 -3.67 -16.35 -24.19
C ARG A 97 -4.12 -16.17 -22.75
N HIS A 98 -3.94 -17.17 -21.88
CA HIS A 98 -4.39 -17.12 -20.50
C HIS A 98 -3.21 -17.18 -19.54
N PHE A 99 -3.17 -16.22 -18.62
CA PHE A 99 -2.16 -16.13 -17.57
C PHE A 99 -2.85 -15.93 -16.22
N LEU A 100 -2.32 -16.60 -15.21
CA LEU A 100 -2.67 -16.40 -13.82
C LEU A 100 -1.64 -15.46 -13.19
N LEU A 101 -2.09 -14.35 -12.62
CA LEU A 101 -1.28 -13.52 -11.74
C LEU A 101 -1.39 -14.07 -10.32
N GLU A 102 -0.34 -14.71 -9.83
CA GLU A 102 -0.33 -15.30 -8.50
C GLU A 102 -0.07 -14.22 -7.45
N LEU A 103 -1.10 -13.89 -6.66
CA LEU A 103 -1.04 -12.89 -5.60
C LEU A 103 -0.95 -13.50 -4.20
N PHE A 104 -0.57 -14.78 -4.10
CA PHE A 104 -0.64 -15.57 -2.87
C PHE A 104 0.73 -16.02 -2.36
N HIS A 105 1.81 -15.33 -2.76
CA HIS A 105 3.17 -15.64 -2.28
C HIS A 105 3.57 -14.85 -1.03
N GLY A 106 2.66 -14.05 -0.50
CA GLY A 106 2.83 -13.31 0.76
C GLY A 106 2.65 -14.19 2.01
N PRO A 107 2.89 -13.63 3.21
CA PRO A 107 2.94 -14.38 4.47
C PRO A 107 1.63 -15.09 4.86
N THR A 108 0.49 -14.71 4.28
CA THR A 108 -0.81 -15.33 4.57
C THR A 108 -1.43 -16.03 3.38
N LEU A 109 -0.67 -16.17 2.29
CA LEU A 109 -1.08 -16.87 1.08
C LEU A 109 -2.33 -16.26 0.42
N ALA A 110 -2.53 -14.95 0.58
CA ALA A 110 -3.67 -14.24 0.04
C ALA A 110 -3.27 -12.86 -0.52
N PHE A 111 -3.99 -12.41 -1.55
CA PHE A 111 -3.71 -11.14 -2.25
C PHE A 111 -3.70 -9.90 -1.36
N LYS A 112 -4.35 -9.97 -0.19
CA LYS A 112 -4.41 -8.86 0.77
C LYS A 112 -3.02 -8.50 1.31
N ASP A 113 -2.10 -9.45 1.32
CA ASP A 113 -0.71 -9.23 1.74
C ASP A 113 -0.05 -8.12 0.92
N VAL A 114 -0.34 -8.00 -0.38
CA VAL A 114 0.29 -7.01 -1.27
C VAL A 114 0.07 -5.58 -0.77
N ALA A 115 -1.12 -5.29 -0.25
CA ALA A 115 -1.47 -3.97 0.28
C ALA A 115 -1.15 -3.86 1.77
N LEU A 116 -1.51 -4.86 2.56
CA LEU A 116 -1.45 -4.76 4.02
C LEU A 116 -0.01 -4.70 4.53
N GLN A 117 0.93 -5.43 3.92
CA GLN A 117 2.34 -5.39 4.34
C GLN A 117 2.93 -3.97 4.22
N LEU A 118 2.64 -3.26 3.13
CA LEU A 118 3.06 -1.86 2.98
C LEU A 118 2.26 -0.91 3.87
N LEU A 119 0.95 -1.13 4.03
CA LEU A 119 0.10 -0.27 4.87
C LEU A 119 0.53 -0.29 6.35
N GLY A 120 0.88 -1.45 6.90
CA GLY A 120 1.37 -1.56 8.28
C GLY A 120 2.62 -0.73 8.52
N LEU A 121 3.55 -0.78 7.57
CA LEU A 121 4.78 0.02 7.56
C LEU A 121 4.52 1.53 7.43
N LEU A 122 3.52 1.92 6.63
CA LEU A 122 3.12 3.32 6.50
C LEU A 122 2.50 3.85 7.81
N PHE A 123 1.71 3.04 8.53
CA PHE A 123 1.19 3.44 9.84
C PHE A 123 2.33 3.70 10.83
N GLU A 124 3.24 2.74 10.98
CA GLU A 124 4.41 2.87 11.84
C GLU A 124 5.23 4.13 11.49
N HIS A 125 5.51 4.34 10.20
CA HIS A 125 6.25 5.51 9.72
C HIS A 125 5.55 6.84 10.05
N PHE A 126 4.24 6.94 9.83
CA PHE A 126 3.50 8.20 10.05
C PHE A 126 3.14 8.50 11.50
N LEU A 127 3.16 7.48 12.37
CA LEU A 127 2.95 7.61 13.82
C LEU A 127 4.26 7.90 14.56
N LYS A 128 5.40 7.49 14.01
CA LYS A 128 6.72 7.75 14.61
C LYS A 128 6.93 9.24 14.89
N GLY A 129 7.27 9.55 16.14
CA GLY A 129 7.51 10.93 16.59
C GLY A 129 6.26 11.80 16.73
N ALA A 130 5.06 11.29 16.41
CA ALA A 130 3.80 12.02 16.58
C ALA A 130 3.23 11.94 18.00
N GLY A 131 3.77 11.08 18.86
CA GLY A 131 3.22 10.83 20.20
C GLY A 131 1.80 10.25 20.18
N ARG A 132 1.41 9.63 19.05
CA ARG A 132 0.09 9.05 18.83
C ARG A 132 0.21 7.53 18.76
N HIS A 133 -0.84 6.87 19.23
CA HIS A 133 -0.99 5.41 19.21
C HIS A 133 -2.22 5.04 18.38
N LEU A 134 -2.16 3.95 17.63
CA LEU A 134 -3.25 3.42 16.83
C LEU A 134 -3.62 2.02 17.31
N THR A 135 -4.89 1.79 17.63
CA THR A 135 -5.40 0.45 17.95
C THR A 135 -6.36 0.05 16.86
N ILE A 136 -6.00 -0.98 16.10
CA ILE A 136 -6.80 -1.54 15.03
C ILE A 136 -7.73 -2.59 15.64
N VAL A 137 -9.04 -2.44 15.43
CA VAL A 137 -10.04 -3.40 15.88
C VAL A 137 -10.81 -3.88 14.67
N GLY A 138 -10.86 -5.19 14.47
CA GLY A 138 -11.51 -5.81 13.32
C GLY A 138 -12.32 -7.04 13.69
N ALA A 139 -13.35 -7.32 12.88
CA ALA A 139 -14.03 -8.60 12.85
C ALA A 139 -13.67 -9.31 11.53
N THR A 140 -13.41 -10.61 11.59
CA THR A 140 -13.02 -11.40 10.41
C THR A 140 -13.77 -12.74 10.38
N SER A 141 -14.03 -13.25 9.18
CA SER A 141 -14.47 -14.64 8.94
C SER A 141 -13.31 -15.58 8.54
N GLY A 142 -12.09 -15.07 8.42
CA GLY A 142 -10.90 -15.83 8.00
C GLY A 142 -9.76 -14.91 7.53
N ASP A 143 -9.40 -15.04 6.25
CA ASP A 143 -8.16 -14.53 5.63
C ASP A 143 -7.84 -13.04 5.82
N THR A 144 -8.86 -12.18 5.93
CA THR A 144 -8.63 -10.73 6.11
C THR A 144 -7.94 -10.45 7.44
N GLY A 145 -8.35 -11.16 8.50
CA GLY A 145 -7.77 -10.99 9.83
C GLY A 145 -6.33 -11.47 9.90
N SER A 146 -6.00 -12.62 9.29
CA SER A 146 -4.61 -13.11 9.28
C SER A 146 -3.68 -12.11 8.58
N ALA A 147 -4.09 -11.57 7.43
CA ALA A 147 -3.27 -10.61 6.69
C ALA A 147 -3.08 -9.29 7.46
N ALA A 148 -4.13 -8.81 8.14
CA ALA A 148 -4.05 -7.60 8.96
C ALA A 148 -3.14 -7.81 10.20
N ILE A 149 -3.30 -8.93 10.92
CA ILE A 149 -2.47 -9.26 12.08
C ILE A 149 -1.01 -9.39 11.66
N GLN A 150 -0.71 -10.12 10.58
CA GLN A 150 0.67 -10.28 10.09
C GLN A 150 1.31 -8.95 9.69
N ALA A 151 0.54 -8.01 9.15
CA ALA A 151 1.06 -6.70 8.76
C ALA A 151 1.32 -5.75 9.95
N LEU A 152 0.50 -5.84 11.00
CA LEU A 152 0.43 -4.84 12.07
C LEU A 152 1.03 -5.31 13.41
N ALA A 153 1.08 -6.62 13.66
CA ALA A 153 1.60 -7.15 14.91
C ALA A 153 3.09 -6.80 15.07
N GLY A 154 3.45 -6.25 16.24
CA GLY A 154 4.83 -5.90 16.58
C GLY A 154 5.33 -4.59 15.98
N ARG A 155 4.48 -3.82 15.28
CA ARG A 155 4.81 -2.49 14.75
C ARG A 155 4.81 -1.43 15.85
N GLU A 156 5.78 -0.52 15.84
CA GLU A 156 5.82 0.54 16.85
C GLU A 156 4.55 1.43 16.75
N HIS A 157 3.96 1.74 17.90
CA HIS A 157 2.77 2.59 18.04
C HIS A 157 1.47 2.01 17.44
N VAL A 158 1.43 0.72 17.12
CA VAL A 158 0.25 0.04 16.57
C VAL A 158 -0.06 -1.22 17.38
N ASP A 159 -1.31 -1.32 17.86
CA ASP A 159 -1.90 -2.56 18.37
C ASP A 159 -2.94 -3.09 17.38
N VAL A 160 -3.11 -4.42 17.30
CA VAL A 160 -4.10 -5.12 16.45
C VAL A 160 -4.74 -6.29 17.19
#